data_AF-A0A429AQI1-F1
#
_entry.id   AF-A0A429AQI1-F1
#
_cell.length_a   1.000
_cell.length_b   1.000
_cell.length_c   1.000
_cell.angle_alpha   90.00
_cell.angle_beta   90.00
_cell.angle_gamma   90.00
#
_symmetry.space_group_name_H-M   'P 1'
#
loop_
_entity.id
_entity.type
_entity.pdbx_description
1 polymer ?
#
loop_
_entity_poly.entity_id
_entity_poly.type
_entity_poly.pdbx_seq_one_letter_code
_entity_poly.pdbx_strand_id
1 'polypeptide(L)'
;MRAGVDVGPTNTDAAVVADDGTVRATVKIASIPGDPVAGVRAALERLPLDGVPTQVAVGLRGAATAVTRRSGLRRVAVLRIAGVSATAVRPLSGWPPDLRDAVNAGTAVVDGGGGLDREDRTPLDRDAVARFAASVAGTAQAVAVAGLFSPLDGEQEREAAEIVRAELGEGVPIALSADLGSLGLLERENATVLDAALSGFAGAVSGGLAAALDGLCPGAAAFVTRGDGTLMSLEHLARHPGLSLGSGPASVLRGAGALTGLGDAVVADVGATRVRVGVLAGGYPEEAVGGADIGGVPVGLRIPGLIRVARPVDPAELAEAVDRLQPGAGLLPLVVVGGGAHSVPEGLHPEHGPTAGAIGAAVSPVGGQYERIVRLPDRSALPAALEPVAEEARAAAVRAGADPRQVRVISVEEIPLAYLPGPFVRLRAPAAGPPSLL
;
A
#
# COMPACT_ATOMS: atom_id res chain seq x y z
N MET A 1 -7.19 23.75 5.45
CA MET A 1 -6.81 23.01 6.68
C MET A 1 -7.17 21.54 6.53
N ARG A 2 -6.31 20.65 7.04
CA ARG A 2 -6.41 19.19 6.87
C ARG A 2 -6.34 18.52 8.24
N ALA A 3 -7.08 17.43 8.40
CA ALA A 3 -6.96 16.58 9.58
C ALA A 3 -6.36 15.23 9.19
N GLY A 4 -5.54 14.68 10.09
CA GLY A 4 -4.99 13.34 9.95
C GLY A 4 -5.16 12.54 11.23
N VAL A 5 -5.33 11.23 11.10
CA VAL A 5 -5.47 10.29 12.22
C VAL A 5 -4.59 9.07 11.99
N ASP A 6 -3.76 8.66 12.95
CA ASP A 6 -3.05 7.36 12.92
C ASP A 6 -3.67 6.43 13.97
N VAL A 7 -4.28 5.34 13.50
CA VAL A 7 -4.89 4.32 14.37
C VAL A 7 -3.84 3.26 14.69
N GLY A 8 -3.20 3.41 15.85
CA GLY A 8 -2.24 2.46 16.40
C GLY A 8 -2.90 1.33 17.21
N PRO A 9 -2.11 0.31 17.62
CA PRO A 9 -2.59 -0.76 18.50
C PRO A 9 -2.78 -0.30 19.96
N THR A 10 -2.12 0.78 20.37
CA THR A 10 -2.14 1.29 21.75
C THR A 10 -2.81 2.65 21.84
N ASN A 11 -2.43 3.56 20.94
CA ASN A 11 -2.98 4.91 20.89
C ASN A 11 -3.51 5.21 19.49
N THR A 12 -4.56 6.02 19.46
CA THR A 12 -5.05 6.70 18.26
C THR A 12 -4.70 8.17 18.38
N ASP A 13 -3.94 8.65 17.41
CA ASP A 13 -3.41 10.00 17.39
C ASP A 13 -4.12 10.78 16.30
N ALA A 14 -4.48 12.03 16.55
CA ALA A 14 -5.04 12.92 15.53
C ALA A 14 -4.37 14.29 15.54
N ALA A 15 -4.34 14.95 14.39
CA ALA A 15 -3.70 16.24 14.22
C ALA A 15 -4.45 17.10 13.20
N VAL A 16 -4.44 18.42 13.42
CA VAL A 16 -4.87 19.43 12.46
C VAL A 16 -3.64 20.14 11.92
N VAL A 17 -3.54 20.20 10.60
CA VAL A 17 -2.44 20.88 9.90
C VAL A 17 -3.02 21.96 8.99
N ALA A 18 -2.49 23.17 9.09
CA ALA A 18 -2.82 24.28 8.19
C ALA A 18 -2.23 24.04 6.79
N ASP A 19 -2.69 24.81 5.80
CA ASP A 19 -2.25 24.60 4.41
C ASP A 19 -0.78 25.00 4.17
N ASP A 20 -0.21 25.80 5.07
CA ASP A 20 1.23 26.14 5.13
C ASP A 20 2.09 25.06 5.83
N GLY A 21 1.47 23.97 6.30
CA GLY A 21 2.15 22.89 7.02
C GLY A 21 2.22 23.08 8.54
N THR A 22 1.75 24.20 9.08
CA THR A 22 1.79 24.44 10.53
C THR A 22 0.82 23.51 11.26
N VAL A 23 1.30 22.80 12.28
CA VAL A 23 0.46 22.00 13.17
C VAL A 23 -0.31 22.94 14.09
N ARG A 24 -1.64 22.86 14.07
CA ARG A 24 -2.54 23.71 14.87
C ARG A 24 -2.94 23.05 16.19
N ALA A 25 -3.19 21.75 16.13
CA ALA A 25 -3.61 20.97 17.29
C ALA A 25 -3.25 19.50 17.09
N THR A 26 -3.03 18.81 18.20
CA THR A 26 -2.85 17.35 18.23
C THR A 26 -3.61 16.77 19.43
N VAL A 27 -4.01 15.52 19.31
CA VAL A 27 -4.60 14.74 20.40
C VAL A 27 -4.09 13.31 20.33
N LYS A 28 -3.91 12.70 21.50
CA LYS A 28 -3.57 11.30 21.66
C LYS A 28 -4.54 10.68 22.64
N ILE A 29 -5.22 9.62 22.22
CA ILE A 29 -6.13 8.84 23.07
C ILE A 29 -5.79 7.36 23.02
N ALA A 30 -6.28 6.61 24.00
CA ALA A 30 -6.21 5.15 23.95
C ALA A 30 -6.98 4.62 22.73
N SER A 31 -6.38 3.69 21.99
CA SER A 31 -7.05 3.01 20.89
C SER A 31 -8.20 2.15 21.37
N ILE A 32 -9.26 2.08 20.58
CA ILE A 32 -10.40 1.19 20.82
C ILE A 32 -10.09 -0.17 20.18
N PRO A 33 -9.89 -1.25 20.97
CA PRO A 33 -9.48 -2.54 20.43
C PRO A 33 -10.54 -3.12 19.49
N GLY A 34 -10.11 -3.52 18.28
CA GLY A 34 -10.99 -4.16 17.29
C GLY A 34 -11.88 -3.21 16.51
N ASP A 35 -11.95 -1.92 16.87
CA ASP A 35 -12.79 -0.93 16.19
C ASP A 35 -11.99 0.33 15.81
N PRO A 36 -11.27 0.29 14.67
CA PRO A 36 -10.50 1.44 14.20
C PRO A 36 -11.38 2.65 13.87
N VAL A 37 -12.64 2.44 13.45
CA VAL A 37 -13.56 3.51 13.07
C VAL A 37 -14.01 4.28 14.31
N ALA A 38 -14.36 3.58 15.39
CA ALA A 38 -14.67 4.22 16.67
C ALA A 38 -13.45 4.98 17.21
N GLY A 39 -12.24 4.45 17.03
CA GLY A 39 -11.00 5.15 17.39
C GLY A 39 -10.85 6.48 16.65
N VAL A 40 -11.08 6.50 15.33
CA VAL A 40 -11.06 7.74 14.53
C VAL A 40 -12.10 8.74 15.02
N ARG A 41 -13.34 8.30 15.22
CA ARG A 41 -14.43 9.14 15.74
C ARG A 41 -14.04 9.80 17.07
N ALA A 42 -13.60 9.00 18.02
CA ALA A 42 -13.25 9.45 19.36
C ALA A 42 -12.03 10.38 19.40
N ALA A 43 -11.12 10.27 18.43
CA ALA A 43 -9.97 11.16 18.30
C ALA A 43 -10.38 12.50 17.69
N LEU A 44 -11.19 12.49 16.63
CA LEU A 44 -11.69 13.70 15.98
C LEU A 44 -12.61 14.51 16.90
N GLU A 45 -13.48 13.87 17.68
CA GLU A 45 -14.34 14.55 18.67
C GLU A 45 -13.56 15.31 19.75
N ARG A 46 -12.34 14.88 20.08
CA ARG A 46 -11.47 15.52 21.07
C ARG A 46 -10.46 16.49 20.46
N LEU A 47 -10.36 16.53 19.14
CA LEU A 47 -9.44 17.41 18.45
C LEU A 47 -10.07 18.81 18.42
N PRO A 48 -9.41 19.84 18.95
CA PRO A 48 -9.95 21.20 18.90
C PRO A 48 -9.89 21.69 17.45
N LEU A 49 -11.06 21.70 16.81
CA LEU A 49 -11.24 22.10 15.42
C LEU A 49 -11.80 23.53 15.37
N ASP A 50 -10.99 24.47 14.88
CA ASP A 50 -11.43 25.83 14.55
C ASP A 50 -12.05 25.85 13.12
N GLY A 51 -13.08 25.03 12.92
CA GLY A 51 -13.76 24.84 11.64
C GLY A 51 -13.65 23.41 11.09
N VAL A 52 -14.45 23.11 10.06
CA VAL A 52 -14.49 21.78 9.44
C VAL A 52 -13.28 21.63 8.50
N PRO A 53 -12.43 20.59 8.66
CA PRO A 53 -11.33 20.35 7.75
C PRO A 53 -11.87 20.00 6.36
N THR A 54 -11.20 20.44 5.31
CA THR A 54 -11.59 20.10 3.92
C THR A 54 -11.26 18.64 3.57
N GLN A 55 -10.39 18.02 4.35
CA GLN A 55 -9.87 16.68 4.14
C GLN A 55 -9.60 16.01 5.48
N VAL A 56 -9.96 14.73 5.58
CA VAL A 56 -9.52 13.84 6.67
C VAL A 56 -8.80 12.62 6.09
N ALA A 57 -7.57 12.39 6.53
CA ALA A 57 -6.76 11.24 6.12
C ALA A 57 -6.48 10.31 7.30
N VAL A 58 -6.60 9.00 7.09
CA VAL A 58 -6.45 7.99 8.15
C VAL A 58 -5.34 6.99 7.82
N GLY A 59 -4.31 6.92 8.67
CA GLY A 59 -3.35 5.84 8.72
C GLY A 59 -3.93 4.63 9.47
N LEU A 60 -3.97 3.46 8.83
CA LEU A 60 -4.62 2.26 9.37
C LEU A 60 -3.62 1.12 9.58
N ARG A 61 -3.62 0.51 10.76
CA ARG A 61 -2.81 -0.70 11.02
C ARG A 61 -3.61 -2.00 10.99
N GLY A 62 -4.92 -1.91 10.76
CA GLY A 62 -5.86 -3.04 10.82
C GLY A 62 -5.53 -4.14 9.81
N ALA A 63 -5.30 -3.79 8.54
CA ALA A 63 -4.99 -4.77 7.49
C ALA A 63 -3.76 -5.64 7.81
N ALA A 64 -2.61 -5.01 8.13
CA ALA A 64 -1.40 -5.75 8.49
C ALA A 64 -1.57 -6.59 9.77
N THR A 65 -2.37 -6.10 10.72
CA THR A 65 -2.69 -6.84 11.95
C THR A 65 -3.57 -8.06 11.67
N ALA A 66 -4.58 -7.91 10.81
CA ALA A 66 -5.45 -9.01 10.37
C ALA A 66 -4.64 -10.13 9.72
N VAL A 67 -3.71 -9.78 8.82
CA VAL A 67 -2.80 -10.76 8.21
C VAL A 67 -1.90 -11.40 9.25
N THR A 68 -1.25 -10.62 10.13
CA THR A 68 -0.32 -11.17 11.15
C THR A 68 -1.03 -12.09 12.15
N ARG A 69 -2.27 -11.77 12.53
CA ARG A 69 -3.07 -12.54 13.49
C ARG A 69 -3.94 -13.63 12.87
N ARG A 70 -3.92 -13.77 11.55
CA ARG A 70 -4.74 -14.75 10.81
C ARG A 70 -6.25 -14.59 11.08
N SER A 71 -6.70 -13.34 11.26
CA SER A 71 -8.04 -13.05 11.78
C SER A 71 -8.80 -12.05 10.92
N GLY A 72 -10.10 -12.30 10.71
CA GLY A 72 -10.95 -11.45 9.88
C GLY A 72 -10.63 -11.50 8.38
N LEU A 73 -9.89 -12.53 7.94
CA LEU A 73 -9.53 -12.74 6.54
C LEU A 73 -10.60 -13.57 5.85
N ARG A 74 -10.92 -13.21 4.60
CA ARG A 74 -11.80 -14.01 3.75
C ARG A 74 -11.08 -15.25 3.22
N ARG A 75 -11.86 -16.30 2.99
CA ARG A 75 -11.47 -17.51 2.24
C ARG A 75 -11.42 -17.16 0.75
N VAL A 76 -10.25 -17.25 0.12
CA VAL A 76 -9.95 -16.82 -1.24
C VAL A 76 -9.74 -18.03 -2.15
N ALA A 77 -10.46 -18.06 -3.28
CA ALA A 77 -10.11 -18.93 -4.39
C ALA A 77 -9.04 -18.26 -5.26
N VAL A 78 -7.96 -18.97 -5.57
CA VAL A 78 -6.81 -18.42 -6.32
C VAL A 78 -6.74 -19.02 -7.71
N LEU A 79 -6.93 -18.19 -8.73
CA LEU A 79 -6.87 -18.56 -10.13
C LEU A 79 -5.61 -17.97 -10.77
N ARG A 80 -4.69 -18.82 -11.22
CA ARG A 80 -3.54 -18.41 -12.01
C ARG A 80 -3.78 -18.68 -13.51
N ILE A 81 -3.58 -17.68 -14.35
CA ILE A 81 -3.65 -17.78 -15.82
C ILE A 81 -2.22 -17.76 -16.36
N ALA A 82 -1.67 -18.92 -16.73
CA ALA A 82 -0.26 -18.99 -17.13
C ALA A 82 0.13 -20.16 -18.05
N GLY A 83 -0.81 -21.06 -18.37
CA GLY A 83 -0.49 -22.29 -19.10
C GLY A 83 0.53 -23.17 -18.38
N VAL A 84 1.14 -24.11 -19.13
CA VAL A 84 2.02 -25.14 -18.56
C VAL A 84 3.33 -24.61 -17.97
N SER A 85 3.79 -23.42 -18.36
CA SER A 85 5.11 -22.86 -18.01
C SER A 85 5.23 -22.43 -16.54
N ALA A 86 4.11 -22.17 -15.85
CA ALA A 86 4.10 -21.72 -14.45
C ALA A 86 3.41 -22.71 -13.49
N THR A 87 3.46 -24.01 -13.82
CA THR A 87 2.82 -25.08 -13.01
C THR A 87 3.74 -25.66 -11.93
N ALA A 88 5.06 -25.51 -12.07
CA ALA A 88 6.05 -26.07 -11.15
C ALA A 88 5.96 -25.47 -9.72
N VAL A 89 5.71 -24.17 -9.62
CA VAL A 89 5.46 -23.49 -8.35
C VAL A 89 3.96 -23.25 -8.24
N ARG A 90 3.29 -23.89 -7.28
CA ARG A 90 1.84 -23.75 -7.11
C ARG A 90 1.47 -22.41 -6.45
N PRO A 91 0.24 -21.91 -6.66
CA PRO A 91 -0.24 -20.76 -5.88
C PRO A 91 -0.11 -21.00 -4.38
N LEU A 92 0.18 -19.91 -3.64
CA LEU A 92 0.44 -19.94 -2.19
C LEU A 92 1.71 -20.71 -1.77
N SER A 93 2.63 -20.98 -2.69
CA SER A 93 3.94 -21.54 -2.36
C SER A 93 4.72 -20.61 -1.42
N GLY A 94 5.41 -21.18 -0.44
CA GLY A 94 6.18 -20.41 0.55
C GLY A 94 5.34 -19.74 1.66
N TRP A 95 4.01 -19.76 1.57
CA TRP A 95 3.17 -19.17 2.62
C TRP A 95 3.27 -19.96 3.94
N PRO A 96 3.28 -19.29 5.10
CA PRO A 96 3.12 -19.94 6.39
C PRO A 96 1.88 -20.84 6.40
N PRO A 97 1.98 -22.10 6.88
CA PRO A 97 0.87 -23.05 6.82
C PRO A 97 -0.41 -22.54 7.49
N ASP A 98 -0.28 -21.89 8.65
CA ASP A 98 -1.39 -21.32 9.41
C ASP A 98 -2.13 -20.21 8.64
N LEU A 99 -1.40 -19.33 7.96
CA LEU A 99 -2.00 -18.29 7.13
C LEU A 99 -2.64 -18.86 5.87
N ARG A 100 -1.97 -19.82 5.23
CA ARG A 100 -2.51 -20.54 4.06
C ARG A 100 -3.82 -21.23 4.40
N ASP A 101 -3.88 -21.93 5.53
CA ASP A 101 -5.08 -22.62 5.99
C ASP A 101 -6.19 -21.63 6.38
N ALA A 102 -5.84 -20.44 6.87
CA ALA A 102 -6.83 -19.40 7.14
C ALA A 102 -7.48 -18.85 5.85
N VAL A 103 -6.72 -18.71 4.76
CA VAL A 103 -7.19 -18.01 3.54
C VAL A 103 -7.59 -18.93 2.38
N ASN A 104 -7.02 -20.12 2.21
CA ASN A 104 -7.14 -20.85 0.95
C ASN A 104 -8.49 -21.58 0.76
N ALA A 105 -9.36 -21.10 -0.13
CA ALA A 105 -10.61 -21.78 -0.51
C ALA A 105 -10.46 -22.77 -1.69
N GLY A 106 -9.31 -22.77 -2.37
CA GLY A 106 -9.07 -23.55 -3.57
C GLY A 106 -8.09 -22.84 -4.49
N THR A 107 -7.33 -23.60 -5.27
CA THR A 107 -6.35 -23.03 -6.22
C THR A 107 -6.45 -23.74 -7.56
N ALA A 108 -6.36 -23.00 -8.66
CA ALA A 108 -6.23 -23.57 -10.00
C ALA A 108 -5.19 -22.81 -10.82
N VAL A 109 -4.56 -23.54 -11.75
CA VAL A 109 -3.77 -22.96 -12.84
C VAL A 109 -4.49 -23.35 -14.12
N VAL A 110 -4.84 -22.37 -14.95
CA VAL A 110 -5.52 -22.59 -16.23
C VAL A 110 -4.66 -22.14 -17.39
N ASP A 111 -4.96 -22.67 -18.57
CA ASP A 111 -4.35 -22.24 -19.82
C ASP A 111 -4.75 -20.80 -20.16
N GLY A 112 -3.83 -20.10 -20.81
CA GLY A 112 -3.83 -18.67 -21.03
C GLY A 112 -2.47 -18.06 -20.64
N GLY A 113 -2.44 -16.75 -20.50
CA GLY A 113 -1.22 -15.97 -20.34
C GLY A 113 -0.56 -15.73 -21.70
N GLY A 114 0.61 -15.11 -21.70
CA GLY A 114 1.34 -14.85 -22.94
C GLY A 114 2.77 -14.44 -22.70
N GLY A 115 3.44 -14.00 -23.75
CA GLY A 115 4.76 -13.39 -23.70
C GLY A 115 4.71 -11.88 -23.44
N LEU A 116 5.75 -11.18 -23.87
CA LEU A 116 5.86 -9.72 -23.72
C LEU A 116 4.92 -8.98 -24.68
N ASP A 117 4.60 -9.60 -25.81
CA ASP A 117 3.77 -9.04 -26.87
C ASP A 117 2.39 -9.73 -26.92
N ARG A 118 1.38 -9.07 -27.51
CA ARG A 118 0.01 -9.61 -27.56
C ARG A 118 -0.09 -10.89 -28.41
N GLU A 119 0.74 -10.97 -29.43
CA GLU A 119 0.83 -12.09 -30.38
C GLU A 119 1.35 -13.37 -29.71
N ASP A 120 2.07 -13.25 -28.60
CA ASP A 120 2.62 -14.38 -27.84
C ASP A 120 1.59 -15.04 -26.90
N ARG A 121 0.34 -14.56 -26.90
CA ARG A 121 -0.70 -15.02 -25.97
C ARG A 121 -1.30 -16.35 -26.39
N THR A 122 -1.46 -17.23 -25.42
CA THR A 122 -2.33 -18.40 -25.57
C THR A 122 -3.76 -18.01 -25.19
N PRO A 123 -4.79 -18.56 -25.88
CA PRO A 123 -6.18 -18.32 -25.52
C PRO A 123 -6.48 -18.76 -24.08
N LEU A 124 -7.35 -18.01 -23.39
CA LEU A 124 -7.83 -18.38 -22.06
C LEU A 124 -8.72 -19.62 -22.15
N ASP A 125 -8.46 -20.64 -21.33
CA ASP A 125 -9.37 -21.78 -21.16
C ASP A 125 -10.58 -21.37 -20.30
N ARG A 126 -11.58 -20.79 -20.97
CA ARG A 126 -12.82 -20.27 -20.35
C ARG A 126 -13.58 -21.36 -19.60
N ASP A 127 -13.61 -22.58 -20.13
CA ASP A 127 -14.31 -23.68 -19.50
C ASP A 127 -13.59 -24.14 -18.23
N ALA A 128 -12.26 -24.12 -18.19
CA ALA A 128 -11.51 -24.40 -16.96
C ALA A 128 -11.73 -23.32 -15.90
N VAL A 129 -11.84 -22.05 -16.29
CA VAL A 129 -12.21 -20.96 -15.36
C VAL A 129 -13.60 -21.22 -14.77
N ALA A 130 -14.60 -21.52 -15.61
CA ALA A 130 -15.96 -21.81 -15.16
C ALA A 130 -16.03 -23.04 -14.23
N ARG A 131 -15.36 -24.15 -14.61
CA ARG A 131 -15.27 -25.36 -13.76
C ARG A 131 -14.62 -25.07 -12.41
N PHE A 132 -13.54 -24.28 -12.39
CA PHE A 132 -12.89 -23.91 -11.14
C PHE A 132 -13.82 -23.05 -10.27
N ALA A 133 -14.45 -22.03 -10.83
CA ALA A 133 -15.39 -21.17 -10.13
C ALA A 133 -16.54 -21.99 -9.52
N ALA A 134 -17.16 -22.87 -10.30
CA ALA A 134 -18.21 -23.78 -9.82
C ALA A 134 -17.71 -24.69 -8.66
N SER A 135 -16.47 -25.17 -8.72
CA SER A 135 -15.90 -26.05 -7.69
C SER A 135 -15.66 -25.38 -6.33
N VAL A 136 -15.54 -24.05 -6.31
CA VAL A 136 -15.34 -23.25 -5.08
C VAL A 136 -16.61 -22.51 -4.65
N ALA A 137 -17.72 -22.71 -5.36
CA ALA A 137 -19.01 -22.12 -5.01
C ALA A 137 -19.42 -22.53 -3.58
N GLY A 138 -19.86 -21.55 -2.79
CA GLY A 138 -20.25 -21.75 -1.38
C GLY A 138 -19.09 -21.90 -0.39
N THR A 139 -17.83 -22.00 -0.84
CA THR A 139 -16.65 -22.02 0.06
C THR A 139 -15.78 -20.78 -0.08
N ALA A 140 -15.65 -20.24 -1.29
CA ALA A 140 -14.94 -18.99 -1.55
C ALA A 140 -15.78 -17.77 -1.13
N GLN A 141 -15.14 -16.85 -0.41
CA GLN A 141 -15.69 -15.57 0.02
C GLN A 141 -15.11 -14.39 -0.79
N ALA A 142 -14.05 -14.64 -1.54
CA ALA A 142 -13.42 -13.74 -2.52
C ALA A 142 -12.61 -14.56 -3.53
N VAL A 143 -12.22 -13.94 -4.65
CA VAL A 143 -11.38 -14.56 -5.69
C VAL A 143 -10.18 -13.68 -5.98
N ALA A 144 -9.00 -14.28 -6.15
CA ALA A 144 -7.80 -13.63 -6.64
C ALA A 144 -7.44 -14.20 -8.01
N VAL A 145 -7.31 -13.34 -9.02
CA VAL A 145 -6.95 -13.73 -10.39
C VAL A 145 -5.59 -13.14 -10.73
N ALA A 146 -4.63 -14.01 -11.07
CA ALA A 146 -3.26 -13.62 -11.41
C ALA A 146 -2.84 -14.20 -12.76
N GLY A 147 -2.61 -13.34 -13.74
CA GLY A 147 -2.13 -13.68 -15.07
C GLY A 147 -0.63 -13.47 -15.22
N LEU A 148 0.02 -14.32 -16.03
CA LEU A 148 1.36 -14.07 -16.53
C LEU A 148 1.34 -12.82 -17.44
N PHE A 149 2.25 -11.87 -17.18
CA PHE A 149 2.32 -10.56 -17.85
C PHE A 149 1.06 -9.68 -17.81
N SER A 150 0.13 -9.94 -16.89
CA SER A 150 -1.07 -9.11 -16.73
C SER A 150 -0.84 -7.62 -16.40
N PRO A 151 0.30 -7.18 -15.80
CA PRO A 151 0.59 -5.74 -15.68
C PRO A 151 0.80 -5.04 -17.02
N LEU A 152 1.20 -5.77 -18.08
CA LEU A 152 1.31 -5.20 -19.42
C LEU A 152 -0.08 -5.05 -20.05
N ASP A 153 -0.92 -6.08 -19.89
CA ASP A 153 -2.31 -6.05 -20.33
C ASP A 153 -3.12 -7.15 -19.62
N GLY A 154 -4.07 -6.72 -18.78
CA GLY A 154 -4.93 -7.56 -17.94
C GLY A 154 -6.23 -8.04 -18.59
N GLU A 155 -6.37 -8.02 -19.92
CA GLU A 155 -7.60 -8.46 -20.62
C GLU A 155 -8.08 -9.85 -20.18
N GLN A 156 -7.21 -10.85 -20.12
CA GLN A 156 -7.59 -12.20 -19.70
C GLN A 156 -7.99 -12.29 -18.23
N GLU A 157 -7.42 -11.45 -17.36
CA GLU A 157 -7.88 -11.40 -15.96
C GLU A 157 -9.30 -10.83 -15.88
N ARG A 158 -9.62 -9.82 -16.69
CA ARG A 158 -10.98 -9.25 -16.77
C ARG A 158 -11.98 -10.24 -17.36
N GLU A 159 -11.61 -10.94 -18.43
CA GLU A 159 -12.44 -12.01 -19.03
C GLU A 159 -12.68 -13.15 -18.03
N ALA A 160 -11.64 -13.60 -17.32
CA ALA A 160 -11.80 -14.60 -16.25
C ALA A 160 -12.69 -14.08 -15.12
N ALA A 161 -12.58 -12.80 -14.75
CA ALA A 161 -13.44 -12.19 -13.74
C ALA A 161 -14.91 -12.15 -14.15
N GLU A 162 -15.22 -11.89 -15.42
CA GLU A 162 -16.60 -11.96 -15.94
C GLU A 162 -17.18 -13.37 -15.81
N ILE A 163 -16.39 -14.40 -16.15
CA ILE A 163 -16.79 -15.81 -16.00
C ILE A 163 -17.01 -16.15 -14.52
N VAL A 164 -16.08 -15.75 -13.65
CA VAL A 164 -16.18 -15.98 -12.20
C VAL A 164 -17.41 -15.29 -11.62
N ARG A 165 -17.75 -14.06 -12.07
CA ARG A 165 -18.99 -13.36 -11.64
C ARG A 165 -20.25 -14.11 -12.09
N ALA A 166 -20.25 -14.65 -13.30
CA ALA A 166 -21.39 -15.43 -13.80
C ALA A 166 -21.64 -16.70 -12.95
N GLU A 167 -20.58 -17.34 -12.47
CA GLU A 167 -20.67 -18.59 -11.69
C GLU A 167 -20.89 -18.35 -10.18
N LEU A 168 -20.25 -17.34 -9.59
CA LEU A 168 -20.27 -17.08 -8.13
C LEU A 168 -21.21 -15.96 -7.71
N GLY A 169 -21.68 -15.14 -8.65
CA GLY A 169 -22.51 -13.97 -8.43
C GLY A 169 -21.73 -12.67 -8.15
N GLU A 170 -22.40 -11.55 -8.35
CA GLU A 170 -21.84 -10.18 -8.21
C GLU A 170 -21.39 -9.83 -6.78
N GLY A 171 -21.85 -10.57 -5.78
CA GLY A 171 -21.53 -10.31 -4.36
C GLY A 171 -20.15 -10.78 -3.91
N VAL A 172 -19.46 -11.61 -4.72
CA VAL A 172 -18.13 -12.14 -4.38
C VAL A 172 -17.05 -11.18 -4.91
N PRO A 173 -16.23 -10.56 -4.05
CA PRO A 173 -15.16 -9.68 -4.50
C PRO A 173 -14.11 -10.43 -5.31
N ILE A 174 -13.63 -9.79 -6.36
CA ILE A 174 -12.59 -10.31 -7.23
C ILE A 174 -11.45 -9.29 -7.27
N ALA A 175 -10.25 -9.71 -6.84
CA ALA A 175 -9.03 -8.93 -6.99
C ALA A 175 -8.28 -9.38 -8.24
N LEU A 176 -7.88 -8.41 -9.08
CA LEU A 176 -7.11 -8.63 -10.29
C LEU A 176 -5.67 -8.20 -10.06
N SER A 177 -4.73 -9.06 -10.41
CA SER A 177 -3.32 -8.79 -10.17
C SER A 177 -2.80 -7.63 -11.02
N ALA A 178 -3.36 -7.41 -12.21
CA ALA A 178 -3.05 -6.29 -13.08
C ALA A 178 -3.21 -4.91 -12.41
N ASP A 179 -4.11 -4.80 -11.43
CA ASP A 179 -4.40 -3.53 -10.74
C ASP A 179 -3.38 -3.20 -9.63
N LEU A 180 -2.57 -4.18 -9.19
CA LEU A 180 -1.57 -4.01 -8.12
C LEU A 180 -0.15 -3.71 -8.65
N GLY A 181 0.09 -3.89 -9.95
CA GLY A 181 1.18 -3.23 -10.69
C GLY A 181 2.61 -3.78 -10.56
N SER A 182 2.91 -4.76 -9.71
CA SER A 182 4.27 -5.30 -9.60
C SER A 182 4.57 -6.37 -10.67
N LEU A 183 5.73 -6.34 -11.32
CA LEU A 183 6.04 -7.30 -12.41
C LEU A 183 6.28 -8.75 -11.96
N GLY A 184 6.82 -8.99 -10.76
CA GLY A 184 7.09 -10.34 -10.25
C GLY A 184 5.81 -11.15 -10.08
N LEU A 185 5.72 -12.34 -10.70
CA LEU A 185 4.50 -13.15 -10.69
C LEU A 185 4.11 -13.59 -9.28
N LEU A 186 5.05 -14.16 -8.52
CA LEU A 186 4.75 -14.76 -7.21
C LEU A 186 4.38 -13.69 -6.20
N GLU A 187 5.15 -12.61 -6.14
CA GLU A 187 4.94 -11.49 -5.22
C GLU A 187 3.64 -10.73 -5.57
N ARG A 188 3.31 -10.62 -6.86
CA ARG A 188 2.04 -10.03 -7.32
C ARG A 188 0.84 -10.92 -7.00
N GLU A 189 0.94 -12.22 -7.28
CA GLU A 189 -0.11 -13.18 -6.93
C GLU A 189 -0.35 -13.17 -5.42
N ASN A 190 0.71 -13.19 -4.61
CA ASN A 190 0.61 -13.11 -3.17
C ASN A 190 -0.10 -11.84 -2.69
N ALA A 191 0.28 -10.69 -3.26
CA ALA A 191 -0.39 -9.41 -2.97
C ALA A 191 -1.87 -9.45 -3.35
N THR A 192 -2.21 -10.05 -4.49
CA THR A 192 -3.60 -10.19 -4.99
C THR A 192 -4.44 -11.07 -4.07
N VAL A 193 -3.85 -12.16 -3.54
CA VAL A 193 -4.53 -13.01 -2.56
C VAL A 193 -4.78 -12.25 -1.26
N LEU A 194 -3.79 -11.51 -0.74
CA LEU A 194 -3.99 -10.70 0.46
C LEU A 194 -5.01 -9.59 0.25
N ASP A 195 -5.03 -8.97 -0.94
CA ASP A 195 -6.01 -7.96 -1.33
C ASP A 195 -7.43 -8.54 -1.30
N ALA A 196 -7.65 -9.68 -1.96
CA ALA A 196 -8.93 -10.40 -1.91
C ALA A 196 -9.32 -10.80 -0.48
N ALA A 197 -8.37 -11.31 0.31
CA ALA A 197 -8.61 -11.74 1.69
C ALA A 197 -9.02 -10.58 2.62
N LEU A 198 -8.52 -9.37 2.34
CA LEU A 198 -8.78 -8.16 3.12
C LEU A 198 -10.02 -7.37 2.67
N SER A 199 -10.69 -7.76 1.60
CA SER A 199 -11.88 -7.06 1.07
C SER A 199 -13.00 -6.88 2.10
N GLY A 200 -13.18 -7.84 3.02
CA GLY A 200 -14.13 -7.72 4.14
C GLY A 200 -13.76 -6.60 5.13
N PHE A 201 -12.48 -6.51 5.48
CA PHE A 201 -11.96 -5.45 6.35
C PHE A 201 -12.12 -4.07 5.69
N ALA A 202 -11.74 -3.93 4.42
CA ALA A 202 -11.87 -2.66 3.72
C ALA A 202 -13.32 -2.21 3.54
N GLY A 203 -14.25 -3.12 3.21
CA GLY A 203 -15.67 -2.77 3.13
C GLY A 203 -16.20 -2.20 4.46
N ALA A 204 -15.89 -2.84 5.58
CA ALA A 204 -16.31 -2.38 6.91
C ALA A 204 -15.69 -1.02 7.28
N VAL A 205 -14.39 -0.85 7.02
CA VAL A 205 -13.69 0.40 7.36
C VAL A 205 -14.11 1.55 6.44
N SER A 206 -14.20 1.34 5.13
CA SER A 206 -14.65 2.38 4.19
C SER A 206 -16.06 2.86 4.52
N GLY A 207 -17.01 1.94 4.74
CA GLY A 207 -18.38 2.30 5.12
C GLY A 207 -18.45 3.00 6.48
N GLY A 208 -17.73 2.49 7.47
CA GLY A 208 -17.70 3.06 8.82
C GLY A 208 -17.05 4.45 8.87
N LEU A 209 -15.93 4.66 8.16
CA LEU A 209 -15.29 5.97 8.08
C LEU A 209 -16.15 6.97 7.33
N ALA A 210 -16.77 6.59 6.21
CA ALA A 210 -17.68 7.47 5.47
C ALA A 210 -18.82 7.95 6.39
N ALA A 211 -19.49 7.04 7.10
CA ALA A 211 -20.57 7.38 8.02
C ALA A 211 -20.10 8.21 9.23
N ALA A 212 -18.91 7.94 9.77
CA ALA A 212 -18.36 8.70 10.89
C ALA A 212 -18.00 10.14 10.48
N LEU A 213 -17.41 10.31 9.30
CA LEU A 213 -16.96 11.62 8.80
C LEU A 213 -18.11 12.48 8.30
N ASP A 214 -19.17 11.89 7.72
CA ASP A 214 -20.38 12.63 7.34
C ASP A 214 -21.02 13.34 8.54
N GLY A 215 -20.98 12.72 9.72
CA GLY A 215 -21.48 13.32 10.96
C GLY A 215 -20.54 14.32 11.63
N LEU A 216 -19.22 14.09 11.60
CA LEU A 216 -18.23 14.89 12.34
C LEU A 216 -17.61 16.02 11.51
N CYS A 217 -17.40 15.81 10.22
CA CYS A 217 -16.78 16.74 9.30
C CYS A 217 -17.55 16.77 7.97
N PRO A 218 -18.80 17.27 7.95
CA PRO A 218 -19.63 17.26 6.74
C PRO A 218 -18.93 17.95 5.57
N GLY A 219 -18.86 17.28 4.42
CA GLY A 219 -18.20 17.78 3.20
C GLY A 219 -16.67 17.60 3.17
N ALA A 220 -16.06 17.03 4.20
CA ALA A 220 -14.64 16.70 4.17
C ALA A 220 -14.38 15.46 3.29
N ALA A 221 -13.40 15.56 2.39
CA ALA A 221 -12.98 14.41 1.60
C ALA A 221 -12.19 13.41 2.46
N ALA A 222 -12.53 12.13 2.37
CA ALA A 222 -11.99 11.07 3.22
C ALA A 222 -10.96 10.19 2.50
N PHE A 223 -9.79 10.03 3.11
CA PHE A 223 -8.67 9.28 2.53
C PHE A 223 -8.05 8.32 3.55
N VAL A 224 -7.34 7.33 3.01
CA VAL A 224 -6.52 6.40 3.77
C VAL A 224 -5.10 6.39 3.23
N THR A 225 -4.13 6.33 4.15
CA THR A 225 -2.72 6.27 3.76
C THR A 225 -2.37 4.91 3.15
N ARG A 226 -1.51 4.93 2.14
CA ARG A 226 -0.92 3.77 1.45
C ARG A 226 0.46 3.43 2.02
N GLY A 227 0.95 2.22 1.74
CA GLY A 227 2.29 1.79 2.14
C GLY A 227 3.44 2.66 1.59
N ASP A 228 3.25 3.35 0.47
CA ASP A 228 4.24 4.26 -0.13
C ASP A 228 4.19 5.68 0.43
N GLY A 229 3.40 5.92 1.47
CA GLY A 229 3.27 7.24 2.10
C GLY A 229 2.39 8.22 1.33
N THR A 230 1.71 7.80 0.27
CA THR A 230 0.65 8.57 -0.41
C THR A 230 -0.73 8.19 0.14
N LEU A 231 -1.78 8.88 -0.31
CA LEU A 231 -3.17 8.64 0.07
C LEU A 231 -3.95 7.94 -1.05
N MET A 232 -5.08 7.34 -0.70
CA MET A 232 -6.12 6.87 -1.61
C MET A 232 -7.51 7.11 -1.01
N SER A 233 -8.54 7.24 -1.87
CA SER A 233 -9.93 7.42 -1.44
C SER A 233 -10.48 6.16 -0.76
N LEU A 234 -11.59 6.31 -0.02
CA LEU A 234 -12.29 5.17 0.59
C LEU A 234 -12.85 4.19 -0.47
N GLU A 235 -13.24 4.70 -1.64
CA GLU A 235 -13.65 3.88 -2.80
C GLU A 235 -12.49 3.03 -3.31
N HIS A 236 -11.30 3.64 -3.46
CA HIS A 236 -10.12 2.93 -3.91
C HIS A 236 -9.65 1.90 -2.88
N LEU A 237 -9.72 2.21 -1.57
CA LEU A 237 -9.47 1.24 -0.50
C LEU A 237 -10.41 0.03 -0.57
N ALA A 238 -11.69 0.24 -0.88
CA ALA A 238 -12.67 -0.84 -0.97
C ALA A 238 -12.35 -1.82 -2.11
N ARG A 239 -11.69 -1.33 -3.18
CA ARG A 239 -11.25 -2.15 -4.31
C ARG A 239 -9.88 -2.79 -4.10
N HIS A 240 -8.95 -2.07 -3.45
CA HIS A 240 -7.55 -2.48 -3.32
C HIS A 240 -7.03 -2.34 -1.88
N PRO A 241 -7.60 -3.09 -0.90
CA PRO A 241 -7.19 -3.04 0.51
C PRO A 241 -5.71 -3.30 0.76
N GLY A 242 -5.06 -4.11 -0.07
CA GLY A 242 -3.64 -4.46 0.03
C GLY A 242 -2.73 -3.24 -0.01
N LEU A 243 -3.11 -2.19 -0.73
CA LEU A 243 -2.34 -0.94 -0.81
C LEU A 243 -2.25 -0.19 0.54
N SER A 244 -3.13 -0.50 1.50
CA SER A 244 -3.07 0.05 2.87
C SER A 244 -2.04 -0.66 3.77
N LEU A 245 -1.49 -1.80 3.34
CA LEU A 245 -0.43 -2.49 4.06
C LEU A 245 0.80 -1.59 4.14
N GLY A 246 1.38 -1.45 5.34
CA GLY A 246 2.51 -0.55 5.57
C GLY A 246 2.15 0.92 5.82
N SER A 247 0.88 1.30 5.77
CA SER A 247 0.46 2.71 5.89
C SER A 247 0.84 3.39 7.21
N GLY A 248 0.80 2.66 8.33
CA GLY A 248 1.17 3.20 9.65
C GLY A 248 2.63 3.69 9.68
N PRO A 249 3.63 2.81 9.45
CA PRO A 249 5.02 3.25 9.32
C PRO A 249 5.23 4.32 8.25
N ALA A 250 4.57 4.20 7.09
CA ALA A 250 4.67 5.19 6.01
C ALA A 250 4.24 6.59 6.48
N SER A 251 3.12 6.67 7.21
CA SER A 251 2.62 7.93 7.78
C SER A 251 3.60 8.50 8.80
N VAL A 252 4.22 7.67 9.65
CA VAL A 252 5.21 8.14 10.62
C VAL A 252 6.43 8.75 9.94
N LEU A 253 6.98 8.09 8.91
CA LEU A 253 8.12 8.60 8.14
C LEU A 253 7.78 9.94 7.46
N ARG A 254 6.61 10.03 6.80
CA ARG A 254 6.10 11.27 6.20
C ARG A 254 5.97 12.40 7.21
N GLY A 255 5.44 12.10 8.39
CA GLY A 255 5.27 13.07 9.47
C GLY A 255 6.59 13.56 10.05
N ALA A 256 7.57 12.68 10.19
CA ALA A 256 8.91 13.06 10.65
C ALA A 256 9.57 14.07 9.69
N GLY A 257 9.47 13.84 8.38
CA GLY A 257 9.94 14.79 7.37
C GLY A 257 9.19 16.11 7.42
N ALA A 258 7.85 16.08 7.50
CA ALA A 258 7.03 17.29 7.58
C ALA A 258 7.33 18.14 8.82
N LEU A 259 7.59 17.51 9.96
CA LEU A 259 7.90 18.19 11.21
C LEU A 259 9.29 18.82 11.28
N THR A 260 10.24 18.28 10.51
CA THR A 260 11.64 18.73 10.51
C THR A 260 11.99 19.56 9.29
N GLY A 261 11.14 19.57 8.26
CA GLY A 261 11.43 20.15 6.96
C GLY A 261 12.42 19.34 6.12
N LEU A 262 12.77 18.11 6.55
CA LEU A 262 13.74 17.26 5.89
C LEU A 262 13.08 16.36 4.84
N GLY A 263 13.65 16.33 3.63
CA GLY A 263 13.28 15.38 2.58
C GLY A 263 13.99 14.03 2.72
N ASP A 264 15.22 14.05 3.24
CA ASP A 264 16.07 12.87 3.40
C ASP A 264 16.49 12.72 4.87
N ALA A 265 16.15 11.60 5.51
CA ALA A 265 16.45 11.34 6.91
C ALA A 265 16.37 9.86 7.27
N VAL A 266 17.15 9.42 8.26
CA VAL A 266 16.88 8.17 8.98
C VAL A 266 15.90 8.50 10.10
N VAL A 267 14.82 7.74 10.23
CA VAL A 267 13.75 7.99 11.20
C VAL A 267 13.62 6.81 12.14
N ALA A 268 13.72 7.06 13.44
CA ALA A 268 13.43 6.10 14.51
C ALA A 268 12.02 6.36 15.08
N ASP A 269 11.07 5.47 14.79
CA ASP A 269 9.74 5.39 15.42
C ASP A 269 9.85 4.61 16.73
N VAL A 270 9.94 5.34 17.85
CA VAL A 270 10.06 4.77 19.19
C VAL A 270 8.68 4.66 19.83
N GLY A 271 8.09 3.46 19.73
CA GLY A 271 6.86 3.09 20.41
C GLY A 271 7.08 2.49 21.80
N ALA A 272 5.99 2.25 22.53
CA ALA A 272 6.05 1.65 23.86
C ALA A 272 6.67 0.24 23.87
N THR A 273 6.32 -0.57 22.87
CA THR A 273 6.66 -2.01 22.79
C THR A 273 7.58 -2.37 21.62
N ARG A 274 7.94 -1.40 20.78
CA ARG A 274 8.72 -1.64 19.56
C ARG A 274 9.44 -0.37 19.13
N VAL A 275 10.63 -0.53 18.59
CA VAL A 275 11.34 0.52 17.85
C VAL A 275 11.51 0.08 16.41
N ARG A 276 11.31 1.02 15.49
CA ARG A 276 11.55 0.79 14.06
C ARG A 276 12.37 1.92 13.49
N VAL A 277 13.35 1.56 12.69
CA VAL A 277 14.21 2.51 11.98
C VAL A 277 13.95 2.33 10.48
N GLY A 278 13.66 3.42 9.79
CA GLY A 278 13.46 3.44 8.34
C GLY A 278 14.01 4.72 7.72
N VAL A 279 14.00 4.80 6.40
CA VAL A 279 14.54 5.95 5.66
C VAL A 279 13.40 6.73 5.01
N LEU A 280 13.49 8.04 5.07
CA LEU A 280 12.77 8.97 4.24
C LEU A 280 13.74 9.44 3.15
N ALA A 281 13.33 9.37 1.89
CA ALA A 281 14.09 9.83 0.73
C ALA A 281 13.18 10.68 -0.17
N GLY A 282 13.59 11.89 -0.50
CA GLY A 282 12.79 12.84 -1.30
C GLY A 282 11.41 13.15 -0.70
N GLY A 283 11.25 13.01 0.63
CA GLY A 283 9.99 13.16 1.33
C GLY A 283 9.06 11.94 1.26
N TYR A 284 9.51 10.79 0.75
CA TYR A 284 8.76 9.54 0.71
C TYR A 284 9.47 8.42 1.47
N PRO A 285 8.74 7.46 2.06
CA PRO A 285 9.34 6.27 2.64
C PRO A 285 10.20 5.50 1.61
N GLU A 286 11.42 5.14 1.97
CA GLU A 286 12.21 4.20 1.18
C GLU A 286 11.62 2.79 1.30
N GLU A 287 11.46 2.12 0.16
CA GLU A 287 10.87 0.79 0.07
C GLU A 287 11.81 -0.31 0.57
N ALA A 288 11.23 -1.44 1.01
CA ALA A 288 12.02 -2.59 1.43
C ALA A 288 12.91 -3.16 0.30
N VAL A 289 14.23 -3.18 0.54
CA VAL A 289 15.21 -3.79 -0.36
C VAL A 289 14.96 -5.30 -0.45
N GLY A 290 14.77 -5.80 -1.67
CA GLY A 290 14.50 -7.23 -1.92
C GLY A 290 13.02 -7.65 -1.87
N GLY A 291 12.10 -6.70 -1.73
CA GLY A 291 10.67 -6.94 -1.67
C GLY A 291 10.13 -6.90 -0.23
N ALA A 292 8.84 -6.63 -0.10
CA ALA A 292 8.19 -6.52 1.21
C ALA A 292 7.67 -7.88 1.70
N ASP A 293 7.62 -8.05 3.02
CA ASP A 293 6.99 -9.20 3.68
C ASP A 293 5.85 -8.74 4.56
N ILE A 294 4.69 -9.40 4.44
CA ILE A 294 3.57 -9.22 5.37
C ILE A 294 3.15 -10.56 5.95
N GLY A 295 3.46 -10.77 7.23
CA GLY A 295 3.03 -11.94 7.97
C GLY A 295 3.69 -13.24 7.50
N GLY A 296 4.89 -13.16 6.93
CA GLY A 296 5.64 -14.28 6.34
C GLY A 296 5.37 -14.51 4.85
N VAL A 297 4.67 -13.58 4.19
CA VAL A 297 4.33 -13.66 2.76
C VAL A 297 5.08 -12.56 1.99
N PRO A 298 5.95 -12.92 1.04
CA PRO A 298 6.56 -11.96 0.12
C PRO A 298 5.51 -11.33 -0.79
N VAL A 299 5.51 -10.00 -0.89
CA VAL A 299 4.55 -9.23 -1.68
C VAL A 299 5.23 -8.18 -2.53
N GLY A 300 4.63 -7.90 -3.69
CA GLY A 300 5.12 -6.89 -4.64
C GLY A 300 4.65 -5.47 -4.30
N LEU A 301 4.29 -5.22 -3.04
CA LEU A 301 3.70 -3.96 -2.59
C LEU A 301 4.79 -3.00 -2.11
N ARG A 302 4.55 -1.71 -2.33
CA ARG A 302 5.43 -0.63 -1.85
C ARG A 302 5.20 -0.40 -0.37
N ILE A 303 6.09 -0.93 0.44
CA ILE A 303 6.02 -0.89 1.90
C ILE A 303 7.37 -0.41 2.41
N PRO A 304 7.42 0.43 3.46
CA PRO A 304 8.68 0.96 3.94
C PRO A 304 9.61 -0.15 4.42
N GLY A 305 10.88 -0.07 4.04
CA GLY A 305 11.94 -0.91 4.59
C GLY A 305 12.23 -0.50 6.04
N LEU A 306 12.06 -1.43 6.98
CA LEU A 306 12.21 -1.12 8.41
C LEU A 306 13.12 -2.14 9.10
N ILE A 307 14.13 -1.64 9.81
CA ILE A 307 14.89 -2.42 10.78
C ILE A 307 14.18 -2.32 12.13
N ARG A 308 13.96 -3.47 12.76
CA ARG A 308 13.35 -3.53 14.11
C ARG A 308 14.47 -3.55 15.14
N VAL A 309 14.30 -2.74 16.17
CA VAL A 309 15.18 -2.69 17.34
C VAL A 309 14.38 -3.11 18.56
N ALA A 310 14.99 -3.94 19.42
CA ALA A 310 14.35 -4.45 20.62
C ALA A 310 14.02 -3.35 21.65
N ARG A 311 13.18 -3.71 22.63
CA ARG A 311 12.88 -2.87 23.81
C ARG A 311 13.34 -3.61 25.07
N PRO A 312 13.97 -2.94 26.05
CA PRO A 312 14.42 -1.52 26.05
C PRO A 312 15.44 -1.23 24.95
N VAL A 313 15.59 0.04 24.54
CA VAL A 313 16.47 0.41 23.43
C VAL A 313 17.92 0.28 23.88
N ASP A 314 18.66 -0.62 23.23
CA ASP A 314 20.12 -0.66 23.32
C ASP A 314 20.70 0.38 22.33
N PRO A 315 21.48 1.38 22.81
CA PRO A 315 22.11 2.36 21.94
C PRO A 315 22.99 1.75 20.84
N ALA A 316 23.64 0.60 21.10
CA ALA A 316 24.48 -0.06 20.12
C ALA A 316 23.66 -0.70 18.99
N GLU A 317 22.57 -1.39 19.33
CA GLU A 317 21.65 -1.99 18.35
C GLU A 317 20.95 -0.90 17.51
N LEU A 318 20.57 0.20 18.14
CA LEU A 318 20.02 1.36 17.44
C LEU A 318 21.04 1.99 16.50
N ALA A 319 22.28 2.19 16.96
CA ALA A 319 23.34 2.75 16.12
C ALA A 319 23.64 1.86 14.92
N GLU A 320 23.69 0.54 15.10
CA GLU A 320 23.83 -0.43 13.99
C GLU A 320 22.67 -0.33 13.01
N ALA A 321 21.42 -0.26 13.50
CA ALA A 321 20.25 -0.13 12.66
C ALA A 321 20.25 1.18 11.85
N VAL A 322 20.70 2.29 12.45
CA VAL A 322 20.85 3.58 11.78
C VAL A 322 21.96 3.49 10.73
N ASP A 323 23.14 2.97 11.09
CA ASP A 323 24.30 2.86 10.20
C ASP A 323 24.01 2.03 8.95
N ARG A 324 23.30 0.90 9.11
CA ARG A 324 22.86 0.04 7.99
C ARG A 324 21.91 0.73 7.00
N LEU A 325 21.27 1.80 7.42
CA LEU A 325 20.33 2.59 6.61
C LEU A 325 20.95 3.90 6.11
N GLN A 326 22.18 4.22 6.50
CA GLN A 326 22.89 5.35 5.94
C GLN A 326 23.26 5.07 4.47
N PRO A 327 23.11 6.05 3.56
CA PRO A 327 23.62 5.91 2.21
C PRO A 327 25.16 5.92 2.23
N GLY A 328 25.78 5.28 1.25
CA GLY A 328 27.25 5.26 1.14
C GLY A 328 27.89 6.64 0.89
N ALA A 329 27.11 7.64 0.48
CA ALA A 329 27.56 9.00 0.18
C ALA A 329 26.93 10.02 1.14
N GLY A 330 27.50 10.16 2.34
CA GLY A 330 27.09 11.14 3.35
C GLY A 330 26.23 10.56 4.47
N LEU A 331 26.06 11.33 5.55
CA LEU A 331 25.26 10.94 6.70
C LEU A 331 23.92 11.69 6.68
N LEU A 332 22.83 10.93 6.60
CA LEU A 332 21.49 11.45 6.80
C LEU A 332 21.27 11.75 8.29
N PRO A 333 20.56 12.85 8.62
CA PRO A 333 20.19 13.15 9.99
C PRO A 333 19.26 12.07 10.57
N LEU A 334 19.46 11.75 11.85
CA LEU A 334 18.54 10.90 12.61
C LEU A 334 17.41 11.77 13.17
N VAL A 335 16.16 11.43 12.85
CA VAL A 335 14.95 12.01 13.44
C VAL A 335 14.29 10.97 14.33
N VAL A 336 14.01 11.33 15.58
CA VAL A 336 13.39 10.42 16.56
C VAL A 336 11.97 10.90 16.84
N VAL A 337 11.00 10.01 16.64
CA VAL A 337 9.57 10.28 16.81
C VAL A 337 8.89 9.17 17.62
N GLY A 338 7.60 9.34 17.89
CA GLY A 338 6.82 8.39 18.68
C GLY A 338 6.81 8.71 20.18
N GLY A 339 5.90 8.06 20.91
CA GLY A 339 5.69 8.35 22.34
C GLY A 339 6.86 7.98 23.25
N GLY A 340 7.76 7.12 22.78
CA GLY A 340 8.96 6.70 23.50
C GLY A 340 10.22 7.48 23.14
N ALA A 341 10.13 8.53 22.30
CA ALA A 341 11.31 9.24 21.77
C ALA A 341 12.32 9.68 22.84
N HIS A 342 11.84 10.06 24.04
CA HIS A 342 12.67 10.42 25.19
C HIS A 342 13.68 9.34 25.64
N SER A 343 13.48 8.07 25.26
CA SER A 343 14.44 7.00 25.57
C SER A 343 15.63 6.93 24.61
N VAL A 344 15.69 7.81 23.61
CA VAL A 344 16.79 7.94 22.65
C VAL A 344 17.18 9.41 22.60
N PRO A 345 18.16 9.87 23.39
CA PRO A 345 18.50 11.29 23.45
C PRO A 345 19.18 11.82 22.19
N GLU A 346 19.76 10.95 21.35
CA GLU A 346 20.42 11.33 20.11
C GLU A 346 19.41 11.72 19.00
N GLY A 347 19.85 12.57 18.07
CA GLY A 347 19.07 12.96 16.90
C GLY A 347 18.14 14.16 17.11
N LEU A 348 17.32 14.44 16.10
CA LEU A 348 16.35 15.53 16.09
C LEU A 348 15.01 15.07 16.68
N HIS A 349 14.51 15.82 17.67
CA HIS A 349 13.24 15.55 18.36
C HIS A 349 12.24 16.67 18.08
N PRO A 350 11.40 16.55 17.03
CA PRO A 350 10.41 17.58 16.74
C PRO A 350 9.33 17.64 17.84
N GLU A 351 8.82 18.84 18.12
CA GLU A 351 7.83 19.10 19.19
C GLU A 351 6.63 18.16 19.14
N HIS A 352 6.05 17.94 17.95
CA HIS A 352 4.91 17.04 17.74
C HIS A 352 5.30 15.63 17.29
N GLY A 353 6.56 15.22 17.52
CA GLY A 353 7.06 13.88 17.22
C GLY A 353 6.18 12.72 17.74
N PRO A 354 5.56 12.81 18.94
CA PRO A 354 4.66 11.77 19.43
C PRO A 354 3.42 11.50 18.58
N THR A 355 3.04 12.43 17.69
CA THR A 355 1.87 12.34 16.79
C THR A 355 2.27 12.40 15.32
N ALA A 356 3.55 12.11 15.00
CA ALA A 356 4.07 12.16 13.64
C ALA A 356 3.23 11.35 12.63
N GLY A 357 2.71 10.18 13.01
CA GLY A 357 1.84 9.39 12.14
C GLY A 357 0.58 10.14 11.69
N ALA A 358 -0.11 10.81 12.61
CA ALA A 358 -1.31 11.59 12.28
C ALA A 358 -0.99 12.78 11.38
N ILE A 359 0.12 13.48 11.67
CA ILE A 359 0.59 14.61 10.86
C ILE A 359 0.97 14.15 9.45
N GLY A 360 1.69 13.03 9.34
CA GLY A 360 2.05 12.44 8.06
C GLY A 360 0.83 12.07 7.22
N ALA A 361 -0.20 11.48 7.82
CA ALA A 361 -1.46 11.22 7.13
C ALA A 361 -2.10 12.53 6.60
N ALA A 362 -2.12 13.60 7.42
CA ALA A 362 -2.73 14.89 7.04
C ALA A 362 -2.03 15.58 5.86
N VAL A 363 -0.70 15.45 5.75
CA VAL A 363 0.12 16.17 4.76
C VAL A 363 0.44 15.36 3.50
N SER A 364 0.16 14.05 3.51
CA SER A 364 0.44 13.20 2.36
C SER A 364 -0.44 13.54 1.15
N PRO A 365 0.13 13.53 -0.07
CA PRO A 365 -0.64 13.69 -1.31
C PRO A 365 -1.35 12.39 -1.66
N VAL A 366 -2.34 12.45 -2.55
CA VAL A 366 -2.91 11.26 -3.19
C VAL A 366 -1.96 10.79 -4.28
N GLY A 367 -1.70 9.48 -4.34
CA GLY A 367 -0.68 8.92 -5.21
C GLY A 367 -1.15 7.71 -6.00
N GLY A 368 -0.45 7.49 -7.11
CA GLY A 368 -0.57 6.33 -7.98
C GLY A 368 0.78 6.00 -8.59
N GLN A 369 0.85 4.86 -9.27
CA GLN A 369 2.05 4.47 -9.98
C GLN A 369 1.69 3.59 -11.17
N TYR A 370 2.61 3.53 -12.12
CA TYR A 370 2.53 2.58 -13.21
C TYR A 370 3.93 2.04 -13.55
N GLU A 371 3.99 0.75 -13.86
CA GLU A 371 5.20 0.04 -14.28
C GLU A 371 4.95 -0.64 -15.61
N ARG A 372 5.95 -0.57 -16.51
CA ARG A 372 5.88 -1.24 -17.81
C ARG A 372 7.25 -1.70 -18.27
N ILE A 373 7.31 -2.89 -18.86
CA ILE A 373 8.48 -3.33 -19.63
C ILE A 373 8.36 -2.80 -21.05
N VAL A 374 9.40 -2.14 -21.54
CA VAL A 374 9.46 -1.63 -22.91
C VAL A 374 10.76 -2.07 -23.57
N ARG A 375 10.69 -2.37 -24.86
CA ARG A 375 11.87 -2.58 -25.70
C ARG A 375 12.37 -1.21 -26.18
N LEU A 376 13.62 -0.86 -25.88
CA LEU A 376 14.25 0.38 -26.31
C LEU A 376 15.35 0.09 -27.33
N PRO A 377 15.08 0.10 -28.64
CA PRO A 377 16.09 -0.22 -29.65
C PRO A 377 17.35 0.66 -29.53
N ASP A 378 17.17 1.93 -29.16
CA ASP A 378 18.24 2.84 -28.78
C ASP A 378 17.73 3.90 -27.78
N ARG A 379 18.65 4.75 -27.29
CA ARG A 379 18.36 5.81 -26.31
C ARG A 379 17.42 6.91 -26.83
N SER A 380 17.33 7.11 -28.14
CA SER A 380 16.44 8.12 -28.73
C SER A 380 14.96 7.74 -28.65
N ALA A 381 14.65 6.45 -28.46
CA ALA A 381 13.28 5.96 -28.25
C ALA A 381 12.76 6.17 -26.82
N LEU A 382 13.64 6.47 -25.85
CA LEU A 382 13.26 6.58 -24.44
C LEU A 382 12.19 7.67 -24.18
N PRO A 383 12.30 8.91 -24.70
CA PRO A 383 11.28 9.94 -24.48
C PRO A 383 9.88 9.50 -24.93
N ALA A 384 9.78 8.83 -26.09
CA ALA A 384 8.50 8.33 -26.61
C ALA A 384 7.92 7.18 -25.76
N ALA A 385 8.77 6.40 -25.09
CA ALA A 385 8.35 5.33 -24.18
C ALA A 385 7.96 5.84 -22.79
N LEU A 386 8.48 6.99 -22.35
CA LEU A 386 8.18 7.58 -21.05
C LEU A 386 6.77 8.19 -21.00
N GLU A 387 6.32 8.82 -22.10
CA GLU A 387 5.04 9.55 -22.12
C GLU A 387 3.84 8.67 -21.74
N PRO A 388 3.62 7.47 -22.33
CA PRO A 388 2.49 6.62 -21.96
C PRO A 388 2.57 6.11 -20.51
N VAL A 389 3.78 5.90 -20.00
CA VAL A 389 4.01 5.45 -18.62
C VAL A 389 3.69 6.57 -17.63
N ALA A 390 4.09 7.80 -17.96
CA ALA A 390 3.76 9.00 -17.19
C ALA A 390 2.23 9.24 -17.15
N GLU A 391 1.56 9.15 -18.30
CA GLU A 391 0.11 9.36 -18.38
C GLU A 391 -0.68 8.30 -17.58
N GLU A 392 -0.30 7.03 -17.68
CA GLU A 392 -0.97 5.98 -16.89
C GLU A 392 -0.68 6.13 -15.39
N ALA A 393 0.52 6.58 -15.00
CA ALA A 393 0.82 6.91 -13.61
C ALA A 393 -0.07 8.06 -13.09
N ARG A 394 -0.28 9.11 -13.88
CA ARG A 394 -1.23 10.19 -13.53
C ARG A 394 -2.64 9.65 -13.42
N ALA A 395 -3.08 8.83 -14.37
CA ALA A 395 -4.40 8.20 -14.34
C ALA A 395 -4.59 7.32 -13.10
N ALA A 396 -3.56 6.59 -12.68
CA ALA A 396 -3.58 5.80 -11.45
C ALA A 396 -3.76 6.67 -10.21
N ALA A 397 -3.08 7.83 -10.13
CA ALA A 397 -3.26 8.78 -9.02
C ALA A 397 -4.67 9.39 -9.02
N VAL A 398 -5.23 9.70 -10.19
CA VAL A 398 -6.62 10.19 -10.32
C VAL A 398 -7.62 9.11 -9.89
N ARG A 399 -7.43 7.85 -10.30
CA ARG A 399 -8.25 6.72 -9.82
C ARG A 399 -8.16 6.49 -8.30
N ALA A 400 -7.06 6.91 -7.68
CA ALA A 400 -6.89 6.91 -6.23
C ALA A 400 -7.52 8.15 -5.54
N GLY A 401 -7.98 9.15 -6.31
CA GLY A 401 -8.68 10.33 -5.81
C GLY A 401 -7.89 11.65 -5.84
N ALA A 402 -6.85 11.76 -6.68
CA ALA A 402 -6.09 13.02 -6.84
C ALA A 402 -6.81 14.00 -7.80
N ASP A 403 -6.61 15.32 -7.61
CA ASP A 403 -7.12 16.35 -8.54
C ASP A 403 -6.40 16.22 -9.90
N PRO A 404 -7.12 15.88 -10.99
CA PRO A 404 -6.52 15.61 -12.30
C PRO A 404 -5.75 16.82 -12.88
N ARG A 405 -6.03 18.04 -12.43
CA ARG A 405 -5.36 19.26 -12.92
C ARG A 405 -4.00 19.49 -12.26
N GLN A 406 -3.71 18.78 -11.17
CA GLN A 406 -2.55 19.05 -10.32
C GLN A 406 -1.66 17.82 -10.10
N VAL A 407 -2.01 16.65 -10.63
CA VAL A 407 -1.17 15.44 -10.56
C VAL A 407 0.12 15.64 -11.36
N ARG A 408 1.25 15.25 -10.76
CA ARG A 408 2.58 15.27 -11.38
C ARG A 408 3.28 13.93 -11.19
N VAL A 409 4.07 13.53 -12.17
CA VAL A 409 5.03 12.44 -12.03
C VAL A 409 6.15 12.91 -11.10
N ILE A 410 6.47 12.11 -10.08
CA ILE A 410 7.49 12.43 -9.07
C ILE A 410 8.88 12.14 -9.63
N SER A 411 9.03 10.95 -10.21
CA SER A 411 10.26 10.46 -10.83
C SER A 411 9.89 9.46 -11.92
N VAL A 412 10.84 9.17 -12.81
CA VAL A 412 10.75 7.97 -13.65
C VAL A 412 12.04 7.20 -13.50
N GLU A 413 11.92 5.95 -13.06
CA GLU A 413 13.04 5.03 -12.90
C GLU A 413 13.17 4.17 -14.16
N GLU A 414 14.38 4.13 -14.72
CA GLU A 414 14.76 3.23 -15.81
C GLU A 414 15.61 2.10 -15.22
N ILE A 415 15.10 0.88 -15.29
CA ILE A 415 15.76 -0.30 -14.71
C ILE A 415 16.06 -1.29 -15.85
N PRO A 416 17.33 -1.41 -16.29
CA PRO A 416 17.70 -2.33 -17.36
C PRO A 416 17.40 -3.80 -17.01
N LEU A 417 16.82 -4.54 -17.96
CA LEU A 417 16.51 -5.96 -17.79
C LEU A 417 17.54 -6.83 -18.52
N ALA A 418 18.71 -7.02 -17.89
CA ALA A 418 19.85 -7.69 -18.49
C ALA A 418 19.63 -9.17 -18.85
N TYR A 419 18.58 -9.81 -18.33
CA TYR A 419 18.26 -11.22 -18.59
C TYR A 419 17.36 -11.44 -19.80
N LEU A 420 16.86 -10.38 -20.46
CA LEU A 420 16.05 -10.48 -21.66
C LEU A 420 16.92 -10.35 -22.93
N PRO A 421 16.61 -11.09 -24.01
CA PRO A 421 17.32 -10.98 -25.28
C PRO A 421 16.92 -9.69 -26.02
N GLY A 422 17.57 -8.58 -25.66
CA GLY A 422 17.39 -7.27 -26.27
C GLY A 422 17.48 -6.12 -25.27
N PRO A 423 17.43 -4.86 -25.75
CA PRO A 423 17.54 -3.68 -24.89
C PRO A 423 16.20 -3.38 -24.21
N PHE A 424 15.76 -4.27 -23.33
CA PHE A 424 14.57 -4.06 -22.53
C PHE A 424 14.89 -3.25 -21.27
N VAL A 425 14.00 -2.32 -20.96
CA VAL A 425 14.01 -1.63 -19.67
C VAL A 425 12.65 -1.75 -19.02
N ARG A 426 12.67 -1.82 -17.70
CA ARG A 426 11.50 -1.56 -16.87
C ARG A 426 11.44 -0.06 -16.60
N LEU A 427 10.37 0.58 -17.03
CA LEU A 427 10.04 1.95 -16.66
C LEU A 427 9.05 1.93 -15.50
N ARG A 428 9.29 2.77 -14.51
CA ARG A 428 8.43 2.92 -13.34
C ARG A 428 8.22 4.39 -13.05
N ALA A 429 6.97 4.82 -12.98
CA ALA A 429 6.61 6.21 -12.72
C ALA A 429 5.63 6.29 -11.55
N PRO A 430 6.06 6.75 -10.36
CA PRO A 430 5.14 7.26 -9.35
C PRO A 430 4.60 8.64 -9.76
N ALA A 431 3.32 8.88 -9.49
CA ALA A 431 2.68 10.18 -9.62
C ALA A 431 1.91 10.53 -8.35
N ALA A 432 1.86 11.81 -8.02
CA ALA A 432 1.08 12.30 -6.89
C ALA A 432 0.52 13.69 -7.15
N GLY A 433 -0.56 14.00 -6.45
CA GLY A 433 -1.22 15.30 -6.49
C GLY A 433 -2.01 15.55 -5.21
N PRO A 434 -2.51 16.78 -5.01
CA PRO A 434 -3.45 17.04 -3.94
C PRO A 434 -4.73 16.22 -4.15
N PRO A 435 -5.43 15.86 -3.07
CA PRO A 435 -6.72 15.18 -3.18
C PRO A 435 -7.75 16.01 -3.92
N SER A 436 -8.61 15.34 -4.70
CA SER A 436 -9.79 15.96 -5.29
C SER A 436 -10.78 16.32 -4.19
N LEU A 437 -11.21 17.58 -4.16
CA LEU A 437 -12.26 18.09 -3.27
C LEU A 437 -13.63 18.20 -3.96
N LEU A 438 -13.72 17.71 -5.21
CA LEU A 438 -14.92 17.70 -6.05
C LEU A 438 -15.66 16.39 -5.95
#